data_AF-A0A9E3QGR0-F1
#
_entry.id   AF-A0A9E3QGR0-F1
#
_cell.length_a   1.000
_cell.length_b   1.000
_cell.length_c   1.000
_cell.angle_alpha   90.00
_cell.angle_beta   90.00
_cell.angle_gamma   90.00
#
_symmetry.space_group_name_H-M   'P 1'
#
loop_
_entity.id
_entity.type
_entity.pdbx_description
1 polymer ?
#
loop_
_entity_poly.entity_id
_entity_poly.type
_entity_poly.pdbx_seq_one_letter_code
_entity_poly.pdbx_strand_id
1 'polypeptide(L)'
;MAPPRGRPDPPLEHTLFEEAYRFDFFQAVRLLERLRSDRLAVGRGGPPRREAVRFRTARGLAFPASAIQRLEPPEDPNDPPVLTVAFMGLTGPLGVLPYCYSELILTRTRAGDRTLEAFLDLFNHRLIALFYRAWAKHRLAVLHERGESERFSDYLLDLIGLGLEPLRGRHEFPDAAPRYYAGIFAQRHRPVVMLEALLRDYFGLPVVVCQFEGHWLRLEPGDRSTLGVSGQHNQLGASLILGRRVWDEQGKFRLRVGPLSFEQFLVYLPDGPNFRALTQMTRLYGDGEFAFDVQLVLKAEEVPGCRLSSSPGAGPRLGRFAWLKSREFTKDAEDAVFPAEA
;
A
#
# COMPACT_ATOMS: atom_id res chain seq x y z
N MET A 1 -25.91 31.46 14.36
CA MET A 1 -24.89 32.53 14.31
C MET A 1 -23.53 31.87 14.20
N ALA A 2 -22.94 31.84 12.99
CA ALA A 2 -21.57 31.40 12.78
C ALA A 2 -20.61 32.52 13.20
N PRO A 3 -19.49 32.22 13.88
CA PRO A 3 -18.53 33.25 14.24
C PRO A 3 -17.84 33.79 12.96
N PRO A 4 -17.44 35.06 12.95
CA PRO A 4 -16.84 35.69 11.77
C PRO A 4 -15.47 35.07 11.49
N ARG A 5 -15.25 34.66 10.23
CA ARG A 5 -13.96 34.24 9.67
C ARG A 5 -12.96 35.40 9.85
N GLY A 6 -11.98 35.25 10.75
CA GLY A 6 -11.11 36.36 11.09
C GLY A 6 -9.94 36.05 12.03
N ARG A 7 -9.12 35.05 11.69
CA ARG A 7 -7.67 34.92 11.93
C ARG A 7 -7.24 33.57 11.34
N PRO A 8 -6.14 33.47 10.59
CA PRO A 8 -5.56 32.15 10.31
C PRO A 8 -5.31 31.50 11.67
N ASP A 9 -5.79 30.27 11.86
CA ASP A 9 -5.54 29.54 13.10
C ASP A 9 -4.03 29.62 13.40
N PRO A 10 -3.64 29.94 14.65
CA PRO A 10 -2.24 30.02 15.00
C PRO A 10 -1.54 28.73 14.55
N PRO A 11 -0.28 28.80 14.07
CA PRO A 11 0.44 27.61 13.62
C PRO A 11 0.30 26.51 14.67
N LEU A 12 0.06 25.27 14.24
CA LEU A 12 -0.17 24.14 15.15
C LEU A 12 0.95 24.03 16.20
N GLU A 13 2.18 24.37 15.83
CA GLU A 13 3.33 24.49 16.71
C GLU A 13 3.11 25.51 17.85
N HIS A 14 2.63 26.71 17.53
CA HIS A 14 2.34 27.75 18.52
C HIS A 14 1.27 27.31 19.51
N THR A 15 0.18 26.71 19.02
CA THR A 15 -0.89 26.18 19.87
C THR A 15 -0.39 25.04 20.77
N LEU A 16 0.50 24.19 20.26
CA LEU A 16 1.08 23.10 21.02
C LEU A 16 1.97 23.58 22.18
N PHE A 17 2.74 24.67 21.98
CA PHE A 17 3.58 25.24 23.03
C PHE A 17 2.80 26.09 24.04
N GLU A 18 1.78 26.84 23.61
CA GLU A 18 0.97 27.69 24.51
C GLU A 18 -0.10 26.91 25.27
N GLU A 19 -0.80 26.00 24.58
CA GLU A 19 -1.96 25.27 25.11
C GLU A 19 -1.77 23.75 25.07
N ALA A 20 -0.57 23.29 25.46
CA ALA A 20 -0.19 21.88 25.46
C ALA A 20 -1.20 20.96 26.20
N TYR A 21 -1.88 21.49 27.22
CA TYR A 21 -2.88 20.77 28.02
C TYR A 21 -4.13 20.36 27.24
N ARG A 22 -4.38 20.96 26.06
CA ARG A 22 -5.51 20.60 25.18
C ARG A 22 -5.24 19.35 24.33
N PHE A 23 -3.99 18.95 24.21
CA PHE A 23 -3.59 17.82 23.39
C PHE A 23 -3.56 16.53 24.21
N ASP A 24 -3.92 15.42 23.55
CA ASP A 24 -3.63 14.09 24.08
C ASP A 24 -2.11 13.84 24.05
N PHE A 25 -1.60 13.12 25.05
CA PHE A 25 -0.17 12.82 25.19
C PHE A 25 0.42 12.17 23.93
N PHE A 26 -0.23 11.15 23.38
CA PHE A 26 0.32 10.43 22.23
C PHE A 26 0.34 11.30 20.99
N GLN A 27 -0.72 12.09 20.79
CA GLN A 27 -0.80 13.00 19.65
C GLN A 27 0.22 14.13 19.76
N ALA A 28 0.44 14.69 20.96
CA ALA A 28 1.44 15.73 21.19
C ALA A 28 2.85 15.24 20.87
N VAL A 29 3.23 14.05 21.36
CA VAL A 29 4.55 13.47 21.08
C VAL A 29 4.73 13.15 19.59
N ARG A 30 3.69 12.61 18.92
CA ARG A 30 3.71 12.37 17.47
C ARG A 30 3.90 13.65 16.67
N LEU A 31 3.25 14.74 17.07
CA LEU A 31 3.42 16.05 16.43
C LEU A 31 4.83 16.59 16.65
N LEU A 32 5.38 16.48 17.85
CA LEU A 32 6.76 16.91 18.15
C LEU A 32 7.80 16.14 17.34
N GLU A 33 7.64 14.82 17.18
CA GLU A 33 8.51 14.03 16.31
C GLU A 33 8.41 14.44 14.83
N ARG A 34 7.22 14.86 14.36
CA ARG A 34 7.04 15.35 12.98
C ARG A 34 7.62 16.75 12.77
N LEU A 35 7.52 17.64 13.75
CA LEU A 35 8.08 18.99 13.71
C LEU A 35 9.62 18.98 13.80
N ARG A 36 10.22 17.88 14.27
CA ARG A 36 11.67 17.70 14.45
C ARG A 36 12.13 16.37 13.86
N SER A 37 11.93 16.22 12.55
CA SER A 37 12.34 15.03 11.80
C SER A 37 13.86 14.81 11.72
N ASP A 38 14.64 15.82 12.10
CA ASP A 38 16.10 15.79 12.22
C ASP A 38 16.60 15.02 13.47
N ARG A 39 15.70 14.70 14.40
CA ARG A 39 16.03 14.08 15.68
C ARG A 39 15.64 12.61 15.79
N LEU A 40 16.22 11.94 16.79
CA LEU A 40 15.89 10.55 17.06
C LEU A 40 14.47 10.42 17.62
N ALA A 41 13.76 9.41 17.12
CA ALA A 41 12.47 9.02 17.66
C ALA A 41 12.58 8.63 19.14
N VAL A 42 11.53 8.96 19.89
CA VAL A 42 11.48 8.76 21.33
C VAL A 42 11.64 7.28 21.69
N GLY A 43 12.54 6.96 22.62
CA GLY A 43 12.69 5.61 23.16
C GLY A 43 13.46 4.60 22.29
N ARG A 44 14.10 5.02 21.18
CA ARG A 44 14.83 4.13 20.25
C ARG A 44 16.33 3.92 20.53
N GLY A 45 16.86 4.46 21.63
CA GLY A 45 18.19 4.08 22.15
C GLY A 45 19.32 5.06 21.84
N GLY A 46 19.03 6.35 21.74
CA GLY A 46 20.03 7.42 21.75
C GLY A 46 20.15 8.08 23.13
N PRO A 47 21.12 9.00 23.32
CA PRO A 47 21.13 9.85 24.50
C PRO A 47 19.85 10.72 24.52
N PRO A 48 19.23 10.95 25.69
CA PRO A 48 18.00 11.76 25.84
C PRO A 48 18.02 13.11 25.14
N ARG A 49 19.20 13.73 25.01
CA ARG A 49 19.38 15.03 24.33
C ARG A 49 19.17 14.97 22.81
N ARG A 50 19.37 13.80 22.19
CA ARG A 50 19.16 13.60 20.75
C ARG A 50 17.75 13.15 20.42
N GLU A 51 16.93 12.82 21.42
CA GLU A 51 15.52 12.49 21.20
C GLU A 51 14.73 13.76 20.83
N ALA A 52 13.60 13.58 20.15
CA ALA A 52 12.74 14.69 19.74
C ALA A 52 12.12 15.45 20.92
N VAL A 53 11.96 14.79 22.08
CA VAL A 53 11.30 15.33 23.27
C VAL A 53 11.96 14.80 24.54
N ARG A 54 12.13 15.66 25.54
CA ARG A 54 12.50 15.25 26.91
C ARG A 54 11.27 15.25 27.80
N PHE A 55 11.11 14.23 28.64
CA PHE A 55 9.97 14.15 29.55
C PHE A 55 10.39 14.49 30.98
N ARG A 56 9.49 15.15 31.70
CA ARG A 56 9.54 15.37 33.15
C ARG A 56 8.20 15.04 33.77
N THR A 57 8.18 14.91 35.08
CA THR A 57 6.95 14.65 35.83
C THR A 57 6.51 15.86 36.62
N ALA A 58 5.20 15.99 36.80
CA ALA A 58 4.61 17.07 37.59
C ALA A 58 5.11 17.02 39.05
N ARG A 59 5.58 18.17 39.54
CA ARG A 59 6.15 18.32 40.90
C ARG A 59 5.08 18.49 41.98
N GLY A 60 3.90 18.98 41.59
CA GLY A 60 2.83 19.34 42.51
C GLY A 60 2.08 18.14 43.04
N LEU A 61 1.40 18.34 44.15
CA LEU A 61 0.43 17.38 44.70
C LEU A 61 -1.01 17.73 44.32
N ALA A 62 -1.18 18.84 43.60
CA ALA A 62 -2.46 19.22 43.05
C ALA A 62 -2.94 18.18 42.04
N PHE A 63 -4.24 17.93 42.04
CA PHE A 63 -4.86 17.08 41.04
C PHE A 63 -4.65 17.69 39.63
N PRO A 64 -4.12 16.92 38.68
CA PRO A 64 -3.83 17.45 37.35
C PRO A 64 -5.10 17.60 36.51
N ALA A 65 -5.24 18.73 35.82
CA ALA A 65 -6.36 18.98 34.91
C ALA A 65 -6.24 18.21 33.58
N SER A 66 -5.04 17.77 33.22
CA SER A 66 -4.70 17.14 31.94
C SER A 66 -3.47 16.24 32.07
N ALA A 67 -3.30 15.30 31.14
CA ALA A 67 -2.14 14.41 31.11
C ALA A 67 -0.84 15.17 30.86
N ILE A 68 -0.88 16.21 30.02
CA ILE A 68 0.21 17.16 29.80
C ILE A 68 -0.02 18.38 30.67
N GLN A 69 0.93 18.69 31.55
CA GLN A 69 0.86 19.88 32.39
C GLN A 69 1.47 21.09 31.69
N ARG A 70 2.61 20.92 31.02
CA ARG A 70 3.34 22.00 30.35
C ARG A 70 4.24 21.44 29.26
N LEU A 71 4.41 22.22 28.19
CA LEU A 71 5.47 22.03 27.21
C LEU A 71 6.35 23.28 27.23
N GLU A 72 7.64 23.10 27.50
CA GLU A 72 8.63 24.18 27.51
C GLU A 72 9.42 24.14 26.21
N PRO A 73 9.54 25.27 25.48
CA PRO A 73 10.42 25.35 24.32
C PRO A 73 11.87 25.13 24.77
N PRO A 74 12.73 24.62 23.88
CA PRO A 74 14.12 24.39 24.24
C PRO A 74 14.86 25.72 24.45
N GLU A 75 15.77 25.76 25.41
CA GLU A 75 16.61 26.94 25.70
C GLU A 75 17.61 27.20 24.56
N ASP A 76 18.17 26.12 24.00
CA ASP A 76 19.01 26.14 22.81
C ASP A 76 18.32 25.43 21.63
N PRO A 77 18.50 25.86 20.37
CA PRO A 77 17.93 25.18 19.20
C PRO A 77 18.32 23.69 19.09
N ASN A 78 19.48 23.32 19.63
CA ASN A 78 20.00 21.96 19.66
C ASN A 78 19.49 21.10 20.83
N ASP A 79 18.76 21.67 21.78
CA ASP A 79 18.17 20.93 22.90
C ASP A 79 16.71 20.55 22.64
N PRO A 80 16.21 19.45 23.23
CA PRO A 80 14.83 19.01 23.02
C PRO A 80 13.87 19.83 23.87
N PRO A 81 12.64 20.10 23.38
CA PRO A 81 11.59 20.65 24.21
C PRO A 81 11.31 19.72 25.39
N VAL A 82 10.92 20.31 26.52
CA VAL A 82 10.65 19.57 27.75
C VAL A 82 9.13 19.47 27.96
N LEU A 83 8.61 18.25 27.84
CA LEU A 83 7.21 17.93 28.10
C LEU A 83 7.04 17.43 29.54
N THR A 84 6.31 18.20 30.36
CA THR A 84 5.97 17.82 31.73
C THR A 84 4.63 17.10 31.73
N VAL A 85 4.62 15.84 32.14
CA VAL A 85 3.42 15.01 32.23
C VAL A 85 2.99 14.80 33.68
N ALA A 86 1.70 14.63 33.90
CA ALA A 86 1.13 14.43 35.23
C ALA A 86 0.86 12.95 35.58
N PHE A 87 1.25 12.02 34.73
CA PHE A 87 1.04 10.58 34.88
C PHE A 87 2.36 9.82 34.80
N MET A 88 2.37 8.55 35.26
CA MET A 88 3.54 7.66 35.23
C MET A 88 4.80 8.22 35.88
N GLY A 89 4.66 9.16 36.81
CA GLY A 89 5.77 9.66 37.59
C GLY A 89 6.14 8.73 38.74
N LEU A 90 7.42 8.67 39.07
CA LEU A 90 7.87 8.09 40.34
C LEU A 90 7.39 8.93 41.53
N THR A 91 7.25 10.24 41.33
CA THR A 91 6.82 11.23 42.32
C THR A 91 5.75 12.15 41.72
N GLY A 92 5.11 12.98 42.55
CA GLY A 92 4.01 13.85 42.13
C GLY A 92 2.63 13.30 42.56
N PRO A 93 1.53 13.76 41.93
CA PRO A 93 0.18 13.52 42.43
C PRO A 93 -0.28 12.08 42.20
N LEU A 94 0.24 11.44 41.15
CA LEU A 94 0.00 10.04 40.78
C LEU A 94 1.30 9.22 40.89
N GLY A 95 2.19 9.63 41.80
CA GLY A 95 3.49 9.00 42.03
C GLY A 95 3.36 7.61 42.63
N VAL A 96 4.23 6.68 42.22
CA VAL A 96 4.28 5.33 42.81
C VAL A 96 5.13 5.25 44.08
N LEU A 97 6.05 6.19 44.29
CA LEU A 97 6.87 6.23 45.50
C LEU A 97 6.07 6.77 46.69
N PRO A 98 6.45 6.40 47.93
CA PRO A 98 5.85 6.96 49.13
C PRO A 98 5.87 8.50 49.12
N TYR A 99 4.80 9.08 49.65
CA TYR A 99 4.55 10.53 49.63
C TYR A 99 5.69 11.37 50.26
N CYS A 100 6.43 10.81 51.22
CA CYS A 100 7.60 11.46 51.82
C CYS A 100 8.68 11.84 50.81
N TYR A 101 8.84 11.11 49.70
CA TYR A 101 9.78 11.47 48.64
C TYR A 101 9.31 12.70 47.85
N SER A 102 8.00 12.81 47.58
CA SER A 102 7.43 14.00 46.93
C SER A 102 7.60 15.24 47.82
N GLU A 103 7.37 15.13 49.13
CA GLU A 103 7.62 16.23 50.08
C GLU A 103 9.10 16.62 50.17
N LEU A 104 10.00 15.64 50.17
CA LEU A 104 11.44 15.88 50.17
C LEU A 104 11.88 16.65 48.93
N ILE A 105 11.37 16.26 47.75
CA ILE A 105 11.64 16.97 46.48
C ILE A 105 11.10 18.39 46.54
N LEU A 106 9.88 18.60 47.03
CA LEU A 106 9.31 19.95 47.17
C LEU A 106 10.17 20.82 48.10
N THR A 107 10.60 20.27 49.23
CA THR A 107 11.41 20.97 50.23
C THR A 107 12.81 21.33 49.69
N ARG A 108 13.49 20.38 49.04
CA ARG A 108 14.82 20.61 48.44
C ARG A 108 14.75 21.59 47.26
N THR A 109 13.73 21.47 46.41
CA THR A 109 13.53 22.40 45.29
C THR A 109 13.33 23.83 45.77
N ARG A 110 12.59 24.04 46.89
CA ARG A 110 12.44 25.35 47.53
C ARG A 110 13.78 25.89 48.09
N ALA A 111 14.64 25.00 48.58
CA ALA A 111 16.00 25.33 49.02
C ALA A 111 17.01 25.49 47.86
N GLY A 112 16.57 25.37 46.60
CA GLY A 112 17.43 25.51 45.40
C GLY A 112 18.14 24.23 44.96
N ASP A 113 17.98 23.12 45.69
CA ASP A 113 18.59 21.83 45.35
C ASP A 113 17.64 20.99 44.48
N ARG A 114 17.99 20.84 43.19
CA ARG A 114 17.24 20.04 42.20
C ARG A 114 17.87 18.68 41.89
N THR A 115 18.88 18.25 42.66
CA THR A 115 19.65 17.03 42.36
C THR A 115 18.79 15.77 42.37
N LEU A 116 17.99 15.59 43.43
CA LEU A 116 17.11 14.42 43.58
C LEU A 116 16.03 14.37 42.49
N GLU A 117 15.46 15.53 42.14
CA GLU A 117 14.48 15.65 41.07
C GLU A 117 15.11 15.24 39.73
N ALA A 118 16.26 15.83 39.38
CA ALA A 118 16.96 15.55 38.13
C ALA A 118 17.39 14.07 38.03
N PHE A 119 17.73 13.44 39.16
CA PHE A 119 18.04 12.02 39.24
C PHE A 119 16.82 11.15 38.94
N LEU A 120 15.67 11.42 39.56
CA LEU A 120 14.44 10.66 39.33
C LEU A 120 13.90 10.87 37.90
N ASP A 121 14.08 12.07 37.35
CA ASP A 121 13.71 12.38 35.98
C ASP A 121 14.44 11.54 34.92
N LEU A 122 15.64 11.02 35.23
CA LEU A 122 16.31 10.06 34.35
C LEU A 122 15.46 8.81 34.13
N PHE A 123 14.86 8.28 35.20
CA PHE A 123 14.00 7.11 35.16
C PHE A 123 12.64 7.44 34.57
N ASN A 124 12.03 8.55 35.00
CA ASN A 124 10.75 9.01 34.48
C ASN A 124 10.81 9.18 32.95
N HIS A 125 11.84 9.88 32.46
CA HIS A 125 12.01 10.09 31.02
C HIS A 125 12.07 8.77 30.24
N ARG A 126 12.87 7.81 30.71
CA ARG A 126 13.00 6.53 30.02
C ARG A 126 11.70 5.72 30.05
N LEU A 127 10.99 5.69 31.18
CA LEU A 127 9.73 4.97 31.31
C LEU A 127 8.65 5.54 30.38
N ILE A 128 8.49 6.87 30.36
CA ILE A 128 7.51 7.55 29.51
C ILE A 128 7.86 7.37 28.03
N ALA A 129 9.16 7.46 27.68
CA ALA A 129 9.63 7.22 26.32
C ALA A 129 9.32 5.78 25.85
N LEU A 130 9.55 4.79 26.70
CA LEU A 130 9.22 3.38 26.40
C LEU A 130 7.72 3.15 26.30
N PHE A 131 6.92 3.82 27.13
CA PHE A 131 5.46 3.77 27.08
C PHE A 131 4.93 4.30 25.74
N TYR A 132 5.41 5.47 25.31
CA TYR A 132 5.08 6.02 24.00
C TYR A 132 5.52 5.09 22.87
N ARG A 133 6.74 4.55 22.94
CA ARG A 133 7.25 3.60 21.95
C ARG A 133 6.39 2.33 21.86
N ALA A 134 5.93 1.80 23.00
CA ALA A 134 5.04 0.65 23.03
C ALA A 134 3.72 0.95 22.32
N TRP A 135 3.14 2.13 22.55
CA TRP A 135 1.94 2.58 21.83
C TRP A 135 2.20 2.73 20.31
N ALA A 136 3.28 3.41 19.92
CA ALA A 136 3.60 3.69 18.52
C ALA A 136 3.90 2.40 17.73
N LYS A 137 4.51 1.39 18.37
CA LYS A 137 4.86 0.10 17.75
C LYS A 137 3.67 -0.61 17.08
N HIS A 138 2.46 -0.44 17.62
CA HIS A 138 1.26 -1.13 17.13
C HIS A 138 0.39 -0.26 16.21
N ARG A 139 0.83 0.95 15.88
CA ARG A 139 0.06 1.89 15.05
C ARG A 139 0.72 2.05 13.67
N LEU A 140 0.19 1.36 12.67
CA LEU A 140 0.71 1.38 11.31
C LEU A 140 0.79 2.78 10.71
N ALA A 141 -0.21 3.64 10.94
CA ALA A 141 -0.19 5.02 10.46
C ALA A 141 1.01 5.81 11.00
N VAL A 142 1.37 5.59 12.28
CA VAL A 142 2.50 6.27 12.91
C VAL A 142 3.83 5.72 12.40
N LEU A 143 3.92 4.42 12.14
CA LEU A 143 5.11 3.81 11.53
C LEU A 143 5.29 4.28 10.08
N HIS A 144 4.21 4.40 9.32
CA HIS A 144 4.24 4.86 7.93
C HIS A 144 4.71 6.31 7.82
N GLU A 145 4.20 7.21 8.67
CA GLU A 145 4.66 8.60 8.72
C GLU A 145 6.16 8.74 9.03
N ARG A 146 6.77 7.76 9.70
CA ARG A 146 8.21 7.74 10.02
C ARG A 146 9.06 7.08 8.94
N GLY A 147 8.46 6.54 7.88
CA GLY A 147 9.16 5.68 6.92
C GLY A 147 9.56 4.32 7.49
N GLU A 148 9.03 3.93 8.64
CA GLU A 148 9.34 2.66 9.32
C GLU A 148 8.31 1.56 9.02
N SER A 149 7.32 1.86 8.16
CA SER A 149 6.33 0.87 7.71
C SER A 149 6.91 -0.20 6.78
N GLU A 150 8.17 -0.08 6.35
CA GLU A 150 8.79 -1.03 5.43
C GLU A 150 8.70 -2.46 5.94
N ARG A 151 9.05 -2.72 7.21
CA ARG A 151 8.97 -4.09 7.77
C ARG A 151 7.57 -4.68 7.75
N PHE A 152 6.55 -3.87 8.03
CA PHE A 152 5.17 -4.35 7.95
C PHE A 152 4.74 -4.55 6.49
N SER A 153 5.18 -3.67 5.60
CA SER A 153 4.93 -3.78 4.16
C SER A 153 5.62 -5.02 3.56
N ASP A 154 6.79 -5.39 4.07
CA ASP A 154 7.50 -6.62 3.74
C ASP A 154 6.69 -7.85 4.17
N TYR A 155 6.11 -7.84 5.37
CA TYR A 155 5.23 -8.93 5.81
C TYR A 155 3.98 -9.09 4.94
N LEU A 156 3.44 -8.01 4.38
CA LEU A 156 2.34 -8.10 3.40
C LEU A 156 2.80 -8.74 2.10
N LEU A 157 4.03 -8.48 1.65
CA LEU A 157 4.63 -9.15 0.50
C LEU A 157 4.90 -10.64 0.78
N ASP A 158 5.38 -10.97 1.98
CA ASP A 158 5.58 -12.36 2.41
C ASP A 158 4.26 -13.15 2.35
N LEU A 159 3.16 -12.54 2.79
CA LEU A 159 1.82 -13.15 2.80
C LEU A 159 1.32 -13.54 1.39
N ILE A 160 1.71 -12.78 0.37
CA ILE A 160 1.31 -13.01 -1.02
C ILE A 160 2.37 -13.75 -1.85
N GLY A 161 3.44 -14.23 -1.21
CA GLY A 161 4.52 -14.98 -1.87
C GLY A 161 5.55 -14.13 -2.62
N LEU A 162 5.51 -12.80 -2.47
CA LEU A 162 6.48 -11.84 -3.08
C LEU A 162 7.52 -11.32 -2.08
N GLY A 163 7.65 -12.00 -0.94
CA GLY A 163 8.53 -11.62 0.16
C GLY A 163 10.02 -11.59 -0.16
N LEU A 164 10.46 -12.55 -0.98
CA LEU A 164 11.87 -12.74 -1.32
C LEU A 164 12.39 -11.62 -2.22
N GLU A 165 13.55 -11.08 -1.89
CA GLU A 165 14.19 -9.98 -2.65
C GLU A 165 14.27 -10.24 -4.16
N PRO A 166 14.60 -11.44 -4.67
CA PRO A 166 14.63 -11.69 -6.10
C PRO A 166 13.27 -11.57 -6.80
N LEU A 167 12.16 -11.67 -6.07
CA LEU A 167 10.79 -11.61 -6.60
C LEU A 167 10.25 -10.16 -6.66
N ARG A 168 10.91 -9.23 -5.97
CA ARG A 168 10.54 -7.81 -5.92
C ARG A 168 10.95 -7.09 -7.20
N GLY A 169 10.14 -6.14 -7.65
CA GLY A 169 10.41 -5.33 -8.85
C GLY A 169 10.49 -6.13 -10.16
N ARG A 170 9.92 -7.34 -10.21
CA ARG A 170 9.86 -8.16 -11.43
C ARG A 170 8.76 -7.75 -12.40
N HIS A 171 7.77 -7.04 -11.90
CA HIS A 171 6.60 -6.66 -12.65
C HIS A 171 6.74 -5.26 -13.23
N GLU A 172 6.02 -4.98 -14.30
CA GLU A 172 5.94 -3.64 -14.92
C GLU A 172 5.19 -2.65 -14.02
N PHE A 173 4.41 -3.15 -13.04
CA PHE A 173 3.76 -2.37 -12.01
C PHE A 173 4.61 -2.28 -10.74
N PRO A 174 4.52 -1.18 -9.97
CA PRO A 174 5.22 -1.05 -8.69
C PRO A 174 4.76 -2.10 -7.68
N ASP A 175 5.67 -2.63 -6.86
CA ASP A 175 5.37 -3.57 -5.77
C ASP A 175 4.38 -3.01 -4.73
N ALA A 176 4.14 -1.69 -4.73
CA ALA A 176 3.08 -1.06 -3.94
C ALA A 176 1.67 -1.55 -4.31
N ALA A 177 1.44 -1.91 -5.58
CA ALA A 177 0.16 -2.40 -6.06
C ALA A 177 -0.24 -3.74 -5.42
N PRO A 178 0.56 -4.82 -5.52
CA PRO A 178 0.21 -6.08 -4.87
C PRO A 178 0.19 -5.97 -3.34
N ARG A 179 0.96 -5.04 -2.73
CA ARG A 179 0.86 -4.74 -1.28
C ARG A 179 -0.52 -4.18 -0.90
N TYR A 180 -1.05 -3.25 -1.69
CA TYR A 180 -2.37 -2.66 -1.43
C TYR A 180 -3.48 -3.72 -1.54
N TYR A 181 -3.40 -4.58 -2.56
CA TYR A 181 -4.35 -5.68 -2.77
C TYR A 181 -3.96 -6.98 -2.05
N ALA A 182 -3.11 -6.92 -1.02
CA ALA A 182 -2.61 -8.13 -0.36
C ALA A 182 -3.75 -9.02 0.18
N GLY A 183 -4.86 -8.43 0.64
CA GLY A 183 -6.03 -9.17 1.09
C GLY A 183 -6.77 -9.93 -0.03
N ILE A 184 -6.65 -9.49 -1.29
CA ILE A 184 -7.18 -10.19 -2.47
C ILE A 184 -6.23 -11.32 -2.84
N PHE A 185 -4.93 -11.02 -2.91
CA PHE A 185 -3.88 -11.99 -3.26
C PHE A 185 -3.66 -13.07 -2.19
N ALA A 186 -3.96 -12.82 -0.92
CA ALA A 186 -3.84 -13.82 0.14
C ALA A 186 -4.96 -14.88 0.12
N GLN A 187 -6.04 -14.67 -0.63
CA GLN A 187 -7.16 -15.61 -0.67
C GLN A 187 -6.80 -16.86 -1.48
N ARG A 188 -7.09 -18.04 -0.90
CA ARG A 188 -6.91 -19.32 -1.60
C ARG A 188 -7.90 -19.52 -2.75
N HIS A 189 -9.12 -19.02 -2.61
CA HIS A 189 -10.12 -19.04 -3.68
C HIS A 189 -10.00 -17.76 -4.50
N ARG A 190 -10.02 -17.88 -5.83
CA ARG A 190 -9.78 -16.79 -6.77
C ARG A 190 -11.06 -16.46 -7.55
N PRO A 191 -12.08 -15.83 -6.93
CA PRO A 191 -13.31 -15.52 -7.64
C PRO A 191 -13.06 -14.46 -8.72
N VAL A 192 -13.79 -14.60 -9.83
CA VAL A 192 -13.70 -13.72 -10.99
C VAL A 192 -14.07 -12.27 -10.65
N VAL A 193 -15.06 -12.07 -9.78
CA VAL A 193 -15.51 -10.73 -9.34
C VAL A 193 -14.37 -9.94 -8.70
N MET A 194 -13.46 -10.60 -7.98
CA MET A 194 -12.33 -9.93 -7.33
C MET A 194 -11.21 -9.59 -8.33
N LEU A 195 -11.00 -10.43 -9.35
CA LEU A 195 -10.10 -10.11 -10.46
C LEU A 195 -10.62 -8.88 -11.23
N GLU A 196 -11.91 -8.84 -11.54
CA GLU A 196 -12.53 -7.69 -12.19
C GLU A 196 -12.39 -6.42 -11.33
N ALA A 197 -12.69 -6.51 -10.03
CA ALA A 197 -12.56 -5.37 -9.11
C ALA A 197 -11.13 -4.85 -9.04
N LEU A 198 -10.15 -5.76 -8.90
CA LEU A 198 -8.73 -5.43 -8.86
C LEU A 198 -8.27 -4.72 -10.15
N LEU A 199 -8.63 -5.27 -11.31
CA LEU A 199 -8.22 -4.69 -12.60
C LEU A 199 -8.92 -3.35 -12.86
N ARG A 200 -10.20 -3.22 -12.49
CA ARG A 200 -10.95 -1.96 -12.60
C ARG A 200 -10.36 -0.86 -11.73
N ASP A 201 -10.07 -1.15 -10.47
CA ASP A 201 -9.55 -0.17 -9.50
C ASP A 201 -8.12 0.27 -9.87
N TYR A 202 -7.24 -0.69 -10.20
CA TYR A 202 -5.84 -0.38 -10.52
C TYR A 202 -5.67 0.37 -11.85
N PHE A 203 -6.36 -0.06 -12.92
CA PHE A 203 -6.20 0.54 -14.24
C PHE A 203 -7.17 1.69 -14.51
N GLY A 204 -8.20 1.88 -13.69
CA GLY A 204 -9.24 2.89 -13.89
C GLY A 204 -10.09 2.64 -15.13
N LEU A 205 -10.17 1.40 -15.60
CA LEU A 205 -10.85 1.00 -16.84
C LEU A 205 -11.96 -0.02 -16.56
N PRO A 206 -13.05 -0.02 -17.33
CA PRO A 206 -14.02 -1.11 -17.31
C PRO A 206 -13.38 -2.42 -17.80
N VAL A 207 -13.32 -3.41 -16.92
CA VAL A 207 -12.82 -4.76 -17.21
C VAL A 207 -13.88 -5.79 -16.86
N VAL A 208 -14.15 -6.73 -17.75
CA VAL A 208 -15.07 -7.86 -17.54
C VAL A 208 -14.36 -9.14 -17.93
N VAL A 209 -14.57 -10.20 -17.17
CA VAL A 209 -14.00 -11.53 -17.43
C VAL A 209 -15.08 -12.43 -18.01
N CYS A 210 -14.93 -12.81 -19.27
CA CYS A 210 -15.78 -13.82 -19.91
C CYS A 210 -15.20 -15.21 -19.61
N GLN A 211 -15.94 -15.99 -18.82
CA GLN A 211 -15.56 -17.35 -18.43
C GLN A 211 -15.93 -18.36 -19.53
N PHE A 212 -15.22 -19.49 -19.56
CA PHE A 212 -15.46 -20.62 -20.46
C PHE A 212 -15.34 -20.29 -21.95
N GLU A 213 -14.27 -19.55 -22.31
CA GLU A 213 -13.97 -19.22 -23.70
C GLU A 213 -13.17 -20.36 -24.32
N GLY A 214 -13.77 -21.09 -25.26
CA GLY A 214 -13.13 -22.24 -25.88
C GLY A 214 -11.85 -21.91 -26.65
N HIS A 215 -10.90 -22.82 -26.61
CA HIS A 215 -9.67 -22.73 -27.38
C HIS A 215 -9.18 -24.09 -27.88
N TRP A 216 -8.34 -24.04 -28.91
CA TRP A 216 -7.69 -25.21 -29.47
C TRP A 216 -6.37 -25.47 -28.75
N LEU A 217 -6.33 -26.53 -27.94
CA LEU A 217 -5.10 -27.09 -27.40
C LEU A 217 -4.38 -27.90 -28.47
N ARG A 218 -3.08 -27.71 -28.62
CA ARG A 218 -2.27 -28.48 -29.56
C ARG A 218 -1.70 -29.71 -28.88
N LEU A 219 -1.91 -30.87 -29.49
CA LEU A 219 -1.37 -32.13 -28.97
C LEU A 219 0.09 -32.29 -29.39
N GLU A 220 0.93 -32.64 -28.41
CA GLU A 220 2.30 -33.07 -28.65
C GLU A 220 2.33 -34.35 -29.48
N PRO A 221 3.39 -34.63 -30.25
CA PRO A 221 3.44 -35.81 -31.11
C PRO A 221 3.20 -37.14 -30.39
N GLY A 222 3.57 -37.26 -29.12
CA GLY A 222 3.35 -38.45 -28.30
C GLY A 222 1.88 -38.65 -27.88
N ASP A 223 1.12 -37.57 -27.75
CA ASP A 223 -0.29 -37.62 -27.33
C ASP A 223 -1.25 -37.79 -28.52
N ARG A 224 -0.71 -37.97 -29.74
CA ARG A 224 -1.50 -38.17 -30.95
C ARG A 224 -1.82 -39.64 -31.15
N SER A 225 -3.03 -39.90 -31.59
CA SER A 225 -3.46 -41.23 -32.00
C SER A 225 -2.74 -41.69 -33.26
N THR A 226 -2.17 -42.88 -33.21
CA THR A 226 -1.55 -43.55 -34.36
C THR A 226 -2.17 -44.93 -34.56
N LEU A 227 -2.44 -45.29 -35.82
CA LEU A 227 -3.07 -46.56 -36.17
C LEU A 227 -2.03 -47.69 -36.26
N GLY A 228 -2.45 -48.92 -35.94
CA GLY A 228 -1.61 -50.13 -36.00
C GLY A 228 -1.45 -50.83 -34.65
N VAL A 229 -0.87 -52.04 -34.67
CA VAL A 229 -0.67 -52.90 -33.49
C VAL A 229 0.31 -52.28 -32.48
N SER A 230 1.28 -51.50 -32.97
CA SER A 230 2.20 -50.69 -32.16
C SER A 230 1.78 -49.23 -32.04
N GLY A 231 0.54 -48.90 -32.45
CA GLY A 231 0.00 -47.55 -32.39
C GLY A 231 -0.30 -47.10 -30.96
N GLN A 232 -0.13 -45.81 -30.71
CA GLN A 232 -0.42 -45.16 -29.43
C GLN A 232 -1.80 -44.49 -29.47
N HIS A 233 -2.46 -44.42 -28.32
CA HIS A 233 -3.74 -43.71 -28.13
C HIS A 233 -4.81 -44.09 -29.18
N ASN A 234 -5.00 -45.39 -29.45
CA ASN A 234 -5.85 -45.88 -30.55
C ASN A 234 -7.13 -46.60 -30.08
N GLN A 235 -7.47 -46.55 -28.80
CA GLN A 235 -8.67 -47.19 -28.25
C GLN A 235 -9.86 -46.24 -28.27
N LEU A 236 -10.89 -46.59 -29.05
CA LEU A 236 -12.13 -45.83 -29.14
C LEU A 236 -12.82 -45.75 -27.77
N GLY A 237 -13.29 -44.56 -27.40
CA GLY A 237 -13.98 -44.30 -26.13
C GLY A 237 -13.07 -44.21 -24.90
N ALA A 238 -11.76 -44.40 -25.05
CA ALA A 238 -10.80 -44.31 -23.96
C ALA A 238 -9.67 -43.32 -24.25
N SER A 239 -8.99 -43.46 -25.39
CA SER A 239 -7.77 -42.70 -25.70
C SER A 239 -7.69 -42.14 -27.12
N LEU A 240 -8.59 -42.57 -28.02
CA LEU A 240 -8.58 -42.10 -29.40
C LEU A 240 -8.97 -40.63 -29.51
N ILE A 241 -8.05 -39.80 -29.99
CA ILE A 241 -8.27 -38.38 -30.29
C ILE A 241 -8.02 -38.13 -31.78
N LEU A 242 -8.98 -37.50 -32.45
CA LEU A 242 -8.87 -37.21 -33.87
C LEU A 242 -8.10 -35.91 -34.11
N GLY A 243 -7.02 -35.99 -34.88
CA GLY A 243 -6.31 -34.82 -35.39
C GLY A 243 -5.11 -34.38 -34.54
N ARG A 244 -4.73 -33.10 -34.67
CA ARG A 244 -3.55 -32.52 -34.00
C ARG A 244 -3.92 -31.56 -32.87
N ARG A 245 -5.21 -31.33 -32.63
CA ARG A 245 -5.72 -30.34 -31.68
C ARG A 245 -7.01 -30.83 -31.04
N VAL A 246 -7.24 -30.44 -29.79
CA VAL A 246 -8.47 -30.70 -29.02
C VAL A 246 -9.10 -29.37 -28.66
N TRP A 247 -10.43 -29.32 -28.67
CA TRP A 247 -11.18 -28.17 -28.21
C TRP A 247 -11.38 -28.26 -26.70
N ASP A 248 -10.95 -27.24 -25.97
CA ASP A 248 -11.13 -27.11 -24.52
C ASP A 248 -11.86 -25.81 -24.18
N GLU A 249 -12.98 -25.95 -23.48
CA GLU A 249 -13.87 -24.87 -23.05
C GLU A 249 -13.63 -24.44 -21.60
N GLN A 250 -12.87 -25.20 -20.82
CA GLN A 250 -12.72 -24.96 -19.38
C GLN A 250 -11.39 -24.29 -19.02
N GLY A 251 -10.33 -24.52 -19.81
CA GLY A 251 -8.99 -24.03 -19.51
C GLY A 251 -8.71 -22.59 -19.91
N LYS A 252 -9.69 -21.84 -20.44
CA LYS A 252 -9.48 -20.47 -20.91
C LYS A 252 -10.62 -19.49 -20.57
N PHE A 253 -10.22 -18.26 -20.24
CA PHE A 253 -11.10 -17.11 -20.11
C PHE A 253 -10.64 -15.93 -20.97
N ARG A 254 -11.51 -14.92 -21.15
CA ARG A 254 -11.19 -13.68 -21.86
C ARG A 254 -11.32 -12.47 -20.95
N LEU A 255 -10.32 -11.61 -20.98
CA LEU A 255 -10.36 -10.28 -20.38
C LEU A 255 -10.87 -9.28 -21.40
N ARG A 256 -12.12 -8.84 -21.24
CA ARG A 256 -12.70 -7.77 -22.05
C ARG A 256 -12.45 -6.43 -21.37
N VAL A 257 -11.64 -5.58 -22.00
CA VAL A 257 -11.22 -4.27 -21.48
C VAL A 257 -11.80 -3.18 -22.37
N GLY A 258 -12.62 -2.30 -21.80
CA GLY A 258 -13.25 -1.20 -22.51
C GLY A 258 -14.74 -1.05 -22.23
N PRO A 259 -15.39 -0.03 -22.81
CA PRO A 259 -14.93 0.72 -23.99
C PRO A 259 -13.81 1.75 -23.72
N LEU A 260 -12.82 1.78 -24.61
CA LEU A 260 -11.62 2.62 -24.54
C LEU A 260 -11.67 3.77 -25.57
N SER A 261 -10.98 4.88 -25.26
CA SER A 261 -10.60 5.86 -26.28
C SER A 261 -9.49 5.31 -27.18
N PHE A 262 -9.28 5.90 -28.36
CA PHE A 262 -8.22 5.49 -29.28
C PHE A 262 -6.83 5.69 -28.67
N GLU A 263 -6.62 6.76 -27.90
CA GLU A 263 -5.38 6.99 -27.16
C GLU A 263 -5.13 5.90 -26.12
N GLN A 264 -6.14 5.54 -25.33
CA GLN A 264 -6.06 4.44 -24.36
C GLN A 264 -5.79 3.11 -25.09
N PHE A 265 -6.50 2.85 -26.18
CA PHE A 265 -6.36 1.63 -26.96
C PHE A 265 -4.91 1.42 -27.43
N LEU A 266 -4.24 2.47 -27.92
CA LEU A 266 -2.83 2.40 -28.36
C LEU A 266 -1.87 2.03 -27.21
N VAL A 267 -2.13 2.51 -26.00
CA VAL A 267 -1.31 2.21 -24.81
C VAL A 267 -1.50 0.78 -24.33
N TYR A 268 -2.70 0.21 -24.51
CA TYR A 268 -3.02 -1.18 -24.17
C TYR A 268 -2.77 -2.18 -25.30
N LEU A 269 -2.13 -1.77 -26.41
CA LEU A 269 -1.65 -2.73 -27.40
C LEU A 269 -0.58 -3.67 -26.80
N PRO A 270 -0.36 -4.86 -27.37
CA PRO A 270 0.61 -5.83 -26.85
C PRO A 270 2.06 -5.33 -26.66
N ASP A 271 2.47 -4.31 -27.40
CA ASP A 271 3.80 -3.70 -27.27
C ASP A 271 3.89 -2.72 -26.08
N GLY A 272 2.75 -2.30 -25.53
CA GLY A 272 2.66 -1.28 -24.50
C GLY A 272 2.91 -1.81 -23.08
N PRO A 273 3.46 -0.97 -22.18
CA PRO A 273 3.73 -1.37 -20.80
C PRO A 273 2.45 -1.74 -20.04
N ASN A 274 1.33 -1.07 -20.33
CA ASN A 274 0.06 -1.35 -19.64
C ASN A 274 -0.53 -2.71 -19.99
N PHE A 275 -0.37 -3.18 -21.24
CA PHE A 275 -0.78 -4.53 -21.62
C PHE A 275 0.03 -5.59 -20.86
N ARG A 276 1.35 -5.39 -20.73
CA ARG A 276 2.22 -6.26 -19.96
C ARG A 276 1.86 -6.25 -18.48
N ALA A 277 1.64 -5.06 -17.90
CA ALA A 277 1.21 -4.91 -16.51
C ALA A 277 -0.12 -5.64 -16.26
N LEU A 278 -1.11 -5.47 -17.13
CA LEU A 278 -2.43 -6.12 -17.04
C LEU A 278 -2.31 -7.65 -17.13
N THR A 279 -1.49 -8.14 -18.06
CA THR A 279 -1.20 -9.55 -18.24
C THR A 279 -0.49 -10.14 -17.01
N GLN A 280 0.56 -9.48 -16.52
CA GLN A 280 1.31 -9.92 -15.35
C GLN A 280 0.46 -9.93 -14.08
N MET A 281 -0.38 -8.91 -13.87
CA MET A 281 -1.27 -8.82 -12.71
C MET A 281 -2.32 -9.95 -12.73
N THR A 282 -2.88 -10.22 -13.90
CA THR A 282 -3.83 -11.33 -14.10
C THR A 282 -3.16 -12.67 -13.85
N ARG A 283 -1.94 -12.89 -14.37
CA ARG A 283 -1.16 -14.11 -14.12
C ARG A 283 -0.83 -14.29 -12.65
N LEU A 284 -0.44 -13.22 -11.96
CA LEU A 284 -0.16 -13.23 -10.53
C LEU A 284 -1.40 -13.64 -9.71
N TYR A 285 -2.59 -13.20 -10.13
CA TYR A 285 -3.84 -13.57 -9.45
C TYR A 285 -4.27 -15.02 -9.77
N GLY A 286 -4.21 -15.42 -11.04
CA GLY A 286 -4.66 -16.73 -11.53
C GLY A 286 -3.62 -17.85 -11.43
N ASP A 287 -2.44 -17.59 -10.86
CA ASP A 287 -1.32 -18.53 -10.68
C ASP A 287 -0.89 -19.30 -11.95
N GLY A 288 -1.22 -18.76 -13.12
CA GLY A 288 -0.96 -19.40 -14.42
C GLY A 288 -1.78 -20.68 -14.69
N GLU A 289 -2.82 -20.98 -13.91
CA GLU A 289 -3.64 -22.20 -14.08
C GLU A 289 -4.49 -22.19 -15.35
N PHE A 290 -4.88 -20.99 -15.81
CA PHE A 290 -5.77 -20.80 -16.95
C PHE A 290 -5.09 -20.00 -18.05
N ALA A 291 -5.29 -20.41 -19.29
CA ALA A 291 -4.97 -19.57 -20.44
C ALA A 291 -5.92 -18.37 -20.49
N PHE A 292 -5.46 -17.24 -21.01
CA PHE A 292 -6.36 -16.12 -21.28
C PHE A 292 -5.94 -15.30 -22.48
N ASP A 293 -6.92 -14.61 -23.06
CA ASP A 293 -6.69 -13.55 -24.04
C ASP A 293 -7.27 -12.23 -23.53
N VAL A 294 -6.79 -11.14 -24.11
CA VAL A 294 -7.22 -9.78 -23.80
C VAL A 294 -7.91 -9.22 -25.04
N GLN A 295 -9.21 -8.95 -24.90
CA GLN A 295 -10.02 -8.28 -25.89
C GLN A 295 -10.14 -6.80 -25.56
N LEU A 296 -9.59 -5.94 -26.41
CA LEU A 296 -9.72 -4.49 -26.29
C LEU A 296 -10.96 -4.02 -27.05
N VAL A 297 -11.85 -3.31 -26.36
CA VAL A 297 -13.06 -2.74 -26.95
C VAL A 297 -12.84 -1.25 -27.21
N LEU A 298 -12.84 -0.84 -28.47
CA LEU A 298 -12.67 0.56 -28.88
C LEU A 298 -14.04 1.21 -29.13
N LYS A 299 -14.25 2.43 -28.62
CA LYS A 299 -15.48 3.18 -28.86
C LYS A 299 -15.76 3.34 -30.36
N ALA A 300 -17.02 3.16 -30.77
CA ALA A 300 -17.46 3.24 -32.16
C ALA A 300 -17.03 4.54 -32.86
N GLU A 301 -17.15 5.67 -32.16
CA GLU A 301 -16.84 7.01 -32.66
C GLU A 301 -15.33 7.23 -32.90
N GLU A 302 -14.50 6.49 -32.18
CA GLU A 302 -13.05 6.65 -32.18
C GLU A 302 -12.33 5.61 -33.05
N VAL A 303 -13.07 4.79 -33.80
CA VAL A 303 -12.49 3.84 -34.76
C VAL A 303 -11.81 4.60 -35.90
N PRO A 304 -10.47 4.51 -36.05
CA PRO A 304 -9.74 5.23 -37.07
C PRO A 304 -10.04 4.67 -38.46
N GLY A 305 -10.02 5.52 -39.48
CA GLY A 305 -10.03 5.06 -40.86
C GLY A 305 -8.71 4.39 -41.24
N CYS A 306 -8.77 3.21 -41.86
CA CYS A 306 -7.57 2.56 -42.39
C CYS A 306 -7.04 3.32 -43.61
N ARG A 307 -5.97 4.09 -43.41
CA ARG A 307 -5.22 4.80 -44.48
C ARG A 307 -3.76 4.38 -44.44
N LEU A 308 -3.23 4.00 -45.59
CA LEU A 308 -1.80 3.73 -45.73
C LEU A 308 -1.00 5.01 -45.48
N SER A 309 0.08 4.90 -44.73
CA SER A 309 1.00 5.99 -44.44
C SER A 309 2.41 5.56 -44.84
N SER A 310 3.17 6.49 -45.40
CA SER A 310 4.59 6.31 -45.73
C SER A 310 5.50 6.54 -44.52
N SER A 311 4.99 7.07 -43.41
CA SER A 311 5.76 7.33 -42.20
C SER A 311 5.87 6.05 -41.34
N PRO A 312 7.09 5.62 -40.96
CA PRO A 312 7.30 4.49 -40.08
C PRO A 312 6.56 4.67 -38.74
N GLY A 313 5.68 3.74 -38.39
CA GLY A 313 4.96 3.73 -37.11
C GLY A 313 3.61 4.47 -37.09
N ALA A 314 3.31 5.30 -38.09
CA ALA A 314 2.03 6.04 -38.17
C ALA A 314 0.93 5.30 -38.95
N GLY A 315 1.27 4.24 -39.68
CA GLY A 315 0.31 3.44 -40.45
C GLY A 315 -0.49 2.44 -39.59
N PRO A 316 -1.69 2.03 -40.05
CA PRO A 316 -2.48 0.99 -39.40
C PRO A 316 -1.72 -0.33 -39.38
N ARG A 317 -1.72 -1.01 -38.23
CA ARG A 317 -1.04 -2.31 -38.06
C ARG A 317 -2.04 -3.44 -38.25
N LEU A 318 -1.76 -4.32 -39.21
CA LEU A 318 -2.59 -5.50 -39.48
C LEU A 318 -2.67 -6.40 -38.24
N GLY A 319 -3.86 -6.93 -37.96
CA GLY A 319 -4.13 -7.75 -36.77
C GLY A 319 -4.11 -6.97 -35.46
N ARG A 320 -4.09 -5.63 -35.50
CA ARG A 320 -4.14 -4.77 -34.30
C ARG A 320 -5.20 -3.68 -34.40
N PHE A 321 -5.08 -2.74 -35.35
CA PHE A 321 -6.01 -1.61 -35.50
C PHE A 321 -6.27 -1.20 -36.95
N ALA A 322 -6.32 -2.17 -37.86
CA ALA A 322 -6.53 -1.94 -39.29
C ALA A 322 -8.00 -2.19 -39.70
N TRP A 323 -8.95 -1.40 -39.18
CA TRP A 323 -10.37 -1.54 -39.54
C TRP A 323 -10.69 -0.90 -40.89
N LEU A 324 -11.28 -1.68 -41.80
CA LEU A 324 -11.79 -1.18 -43.08
C LEU A 324 -13.08 -0.39 -42.85
N LYS A 325 -12.97 0.93 -42.77
CA LYS A 325 -14.08 1.85 -42.54
C LYS A 325 -14.75 2.24 -43.86
N SER A 326 -15.85 1.59 -44.20
CA SER A 326 -16.71 1.95 -45.34
C SER A 326 -17.89 2.86 -44.94
N ARG A 327 -18.29 2.80 -43.66
CA ARG A 327 -19.32 3.61 -43.01
C ARG A 327 -18.92 3.86 -41.55
N GLU A 328 -19.54 4.84 -40.90
CA GLU A 328 -19.35 5.06 -39.46
C GLU A 328 -19.81 3.83 -38.66
N PHE A 329 -19.06 3.50 -37.61
CA PHE A 329 -19.38 2.38 -36.73
C PHE A 329 -20.55 2.78 -35.83
N THR A 330 -21.55 1.90 -35.73
CA THR A 330 -22.72 2.07 -34.84
C THR A 330 -22.58 1.29 -33.53
N LYS A 331 -21.59 0.41 -33.45
CA LYS A 331 -21.25 -0.41 -32.29
C LYS A 331 -19.75 -0.31 -32.04
N ASP A 332 -19.36 -0.45 -30.78
CA ASP A 332 -17.96 -0.49 -30.38
C ASP A 332 -17.23 -1.64 -31.09
N ALA A 333 -15.98 -1.41 -31.45
CA ALA A 333 -15.16 -2.40 -32.13
C ALA A 333 -14.61 -3.41 -31.11
N GLU A 334 -15.06 -4.67 -31.23
CA GLU A 334 -14.72 -5.77 -30.31
C GLU A 334 -13.72 -6.77 -30.94
N ASP A 335 -13.23 -6.52 -32.16
CA ASP A 335 -12.43 -7.50 -32.93
C ASP A 335 -10.98 -7.68 -32.44
N ALA A 336 -10.48 -6.75 -31.62
CA ALA A 336 -9.09 -6.71 -31.20
C ALA A 336 -8.83 -7.67 -30.03
N VAL A 337 -8.59 -8.95 -30.35
CA VAL A 337 -8.25 -10.00 -29.38
C VAL A 337 -6.76 -10.36 -29.48
N PHE A 338 -6.05 -10.22 -28.36
CA PHE A 338 -4.63 -10.52 -28.26
C PHE A 338 -4.39 -11.65 -27.29
N PRO A 339 -3.64 -12.70 -27.67
CA PRO A 339 -3.25 -13.73 -26.71
C PRO A 339 -2.38 -13.10 -25.62
N ALA A 340 -2.57 -13.55 -24.37
CA ALA A 340 -1.72 -13.15 -23.27
C ALA A 340 -0.32 -13.80 -23.34
N GLU A 341 -0.09 -14.74 -24.26
CA GLU A 341 1.19 -15.41 -24.48
C GLU A 341 2.24 -14.42 -25.02
N ALA A 342 3.34 -14.32 -24.29
CA ALA A 342 4.62 -13.80 -24.72
C ALA A 342 5.69 -14.73 -24.15
#